data_AF-A0A7C3CYN1-F1
#
_entry.id   AF-A0A7C3CYN1-F1
#
_cell.length_a   1.000
_cell.length_b   1.000
_cell.length_c   1.000
_cell.angle_alpha   90.00
_cell.angle_beta   90.00
_cell.angle_gamma   90.00
#
_symmetry.space_group_name_H-M   'P 1'
#
loop_
_entity.id
_entity.type
_entity.pdbx_description
1 polymer ?
#
loop_
_entity_poly.entity_id
_entity_poly.type
_entity_poly.pdbx_seq_one_letter_code
_entity_poly.pdbx_strand_id
1 'polypeptide(L)'
;MATKKRAFISFDIDHDEGVKTMLAGQAKLPDSPFDFKDNSVKEHLAGDWKEKVRQRMGNVDVVIILCGTMTHTASGVADELSIAKEESKPYFLLAAHSDKICTKPTSASASDKVYNWTWDNLKTLVGGGR
;
A
#
# COMPACT_ATOMS: atom_id res chain seq x y z
N MET A 1 -2.03 -23.99 -8.01
CA MET A 1 -1.62 -22.92 -7.08
C MET A 1 -2.19 -21.63 -7.62
N ALA A 2 -2.99 -20.89 -6.85
CA ALA A 2 -3.50 -19.60 -7.32
C ALA A 2 -2.33 -18.63 -7.54
N THR A 3 -2.29 -17.94 -8.68
CA THR A 3 -1.25 -16.95 -8.96
C THR A 3 -1.43 -15.76 -8.02
N LYS A 4 -0.46 -15.53 -7.15
CA LYS A 4 -0.46 -14.39 -6.22
C LYS A 4 -0.22 -13.10 -6.99
N LYS A 5 -0.96 -12.03 -6.65
CA LYS A 5 -0.71 -10.71 -7.21
C LYS A 5 0.52 -10.09 -6.57
N ARG A 6 1.38 -9.46 -7.35
CA ARG A 6 2.51 -8.68 -6.84
C ARG A 6 1.98 -7.38 -6.27
N ALA A 7 2.21 -7.15 -4.98
CA ALA A 7 1.77 -5.96 -4.29
C ALA A 7 2.93 -4.99 -4.01
N PHE A 8 2.68 -3.70 -4.18
CA PHE A 8 3.49 -2.62 -3.61
C PHE A 8 2.79 -2.12 -2.35
N ILE A 9 3.51 -2.00 -1.23
CA ILE A 9 2.95 -1.46 0.03
C ILE A 9 3.55 -0.06 0.25
N SER A 10 2.69 0.94 0.17
CA SER A 10 2.98 2.34 0.54
C SER A 10 2.54 2.56 1.98
N PHE A 11 3.42 3.11 2.83
CA PHE A 11 3.16 3.30 4.26
C PHE A 11 3.98 4.46 4.81
N ASP A 12 3.60 4.98 5.97
CA ASP A 12 4.39 5.97 6.69
C ASP A 12 5.59 5.27 7.35
N ILE A 13 6.80 5.56 6.87
CA ILE A 13 8.02 4.89 7.36
C ILE A 13 8.32 5.23 8.83
N ASP A 14 7.97 6.44 9.27
CA ASP A 14 8.29 6.92 10.61
C ASP A 14 7.32 6.36 11.66
N HIS A 15 6.07 6.08 11.26
CA HIS A 15 5.00 5.71 12.18
C HIS A 15 4.49 4.27 12.03
N ASP A 16 4.60 3.65 10.84
CA ASP A 16 3.90 2.41 10.49
C ASP A 16 4.85 1.24 10.11
N GLU A 17 6.17 1.33 10.33
CA GLU A 17 7.14 0.28 9.96
C GLU A 17 6.82 -1.09 10.59
N GLY A 18 6.41 -1.10 11.87
CA GLY A 18 6.03 -2.32 12.58
C GLY A 18 4.79 -2.99 11.96
N VAL A 19 3.77 -2.19 11.64
CA VAL A 19 2.52 -2.67 11.03
C VAL A 19 2.78 -3.19 9.62
N LYS A 20 3.57 -2.48 8.83
CA LYS A 20 3.99 -2.94 7.50
C LYS A 20 4.74 -4.27 7.59
N THR A 21 5.58 -4.48 8.60
CA THR A 21 6.30 -5.74 8.80
C THR A 21 5.33 -6.90 9.04
N MET A 22 4.25 -6.67 9.78
CA MET A 22 3.19 -7.66 9.99
C MET A 22 2.46 -7.99 8.69
N LEU A 23 2.11 -6.99 7.86
CA LEU A 23 1.46 -7.20 6.56
C LEU A 23 2.37 -7.94 5.56
N ALA A 24 3.65 -7.58 5.51
CA ALA A 24 4.66 -8.29 4.73
C ALA A 24 4.83 -9.74 5.19
N GLY A 25 4.66 -10.01 6.50
CA GLY A 25 4.63 -11.36 7.06
C GLY A 25 3.45 -12.18 6.51
N GLN A 26 2.27 -11.59 6.40
CA GLN A 26 1.09 -12.26 5.84
C GLN A 26 1.27 -12.66 4.37
N ALA A 27 2.03 -11.89 3.57
CA ALA A 27 2.31 -12.22 2.18
C ALA A 27 3.00 -13.59 2.01
N LYS A 28 3.76 -14.02 3.03
CA LYS A 28 4.50 -15.29 3.04
C LYS A 28 3.61 -16.51 3.31
N LEU A 29 2.35 -16.30 3.70
CA LEU A 29 1.42 -17.40 3.95
C LEU A 29 1.06 -18.13 2.63
N PRO A 30 0.86 -19.47 2.66
CA PRO A 30 0.51 -20.23 1.47
C PRO A 30 -0.80 -19.79 0.80
N ASP A 31 -1.79 -19.35 1.60
CA ASP A 31 -3.10 -18.90 1.13
C ASP A 31 -3.19 -17.37 0.96
N SER A 32 -2.05 -16.66 1.04
CA SER A 32 -2.00 -15.23 0.80
C SER A 32 -2.46 -14.90 -0.62
N PRO A 33 -3.34 -13.89 -0.79
CA PRO A 33 -3.78 -13.46 -2.13
C PRO A 33 -2.72 -12.64 -2.88
N PHE A 34 -1.66 -12.21 -2.19
CA PHE A 34 -0.59 -11.39 -2.74
C PHE A 34 0.80 -11.86 -2.34
N ASP A 35 1.78 -11.52 -3.17
CA ASP A 35 3.20 -11.55 -2.83
C ASP A 35 3.69 -10.13 -2.65
N PHE A 36 4.49 -9.92 -1.61
CA PHE A 36 5.15 -8.66 -1.35
C PHE A 36 6.65 -8.85 -1.52
N LYS A 37 7.24 -8.09 -2.44
CA LYS A 37 8.69 -7.93 -2.52
C LYS A 37 9.01 -6.56 -1.97
N ASP A 38 9.78 -6.55 -0.89
CA ASP A 38 10.20 -5.33 -0.21
C ASP A 38 11.03 -4.46 -1.15
N ASN A 39 10.36 -3.49 -1.77
CA ASN A 39 10.98 -2.49 -2.63
C ASN A 39 10.95 -1.10 -1.97
N SER A 40 10.66 -1.05 -0.67
CA SER A 40 10.57 0.19 0.11
C SER A 40 11.94 0.87 0.14
N VAL A 41 11.98 2.13 -0.26
CA VAL A 41 13.23 2.90 -0.29
C VAL A 41 13.41 3.56 1.06
N LYS A 42 14.44 3.15 1.81
CA LYS A 42 14.81 3.77 3.09
C LYS A 42 15.68 5.02 2.95
N GLU A 43 16.03 5.43 1.73
CA GLU A 43 16.95 6.55 1.49
C GLU A 43 16.28 7.73 0.81
N HIS A 44 16.68 8.93 1.23
CA HIS A 44 16.48 10.21 0.55
C HIS A 44 16.79 10.03 -0.94
N LEU A 45 15.75 9.87 -1.75
CA LEU A 45 15.89 9.80 -3.20
C LEU A 45 16.21 11.22 -3.70
N ALA A 46 17.45 11.65 -3.54
CA ALA A 46 17.98 12.80 -4.26
C ALA A 46 17.98 12.47 -5.77
N GLY A 47 17.31 13.29 -6.57
CA GLY A 47 17.16 13.11 -8.03
C GLY A 47 15.81 12.53 -8.47
N ASP A 48 15.83 11.61 -9.46
CA ASP A 48 14.69 11.00 -10.17
C ASP A 48 13.84 10.02 -9.32
N TRP A 49 13.45 10.45 -8.12
CA TRP A 49 12.70 9.62 -7.18
C TRP A 49 11.35 9.17 -7.73
N LYS A 50 10.65 10.05 -8.45
CA LYS A 50 9.37 9.75 -9.10
C LYS A 50 9.50 8.65 -10.15
N GLU A 51 10.54 8.72 -10.98
CA GLU A 51 10.79 7.73 -12.03
C GLU A 51 11.10 6.35 -11.42
N LYS A 52 11.88 6.32 -10.34
CA LYS A 52 12.14 5.07 -9.60
C LYS A 52 10.86 4.47 -8.99
N VAL A 53 9.95 5.30 -8.48
CA VAL A 53 8.64 4.84 -7.98
C VAL A 53 7.78 4.31 -9.14
N ARG A 54 7.73 5.01 -10.27
CA ARG A 54 7.01 4.55 -11.48
C ARG A 54 7.50 3.19 -11.96
N GLN A 55 8.81 3.00 -12.07
CA GLN A 55 9.40 1.72 -12.48
C GLN A 55 9.04 0.57 -11.52
N ARG A 56 8.96 0.84 -10.22
CA ARG A 56 8.50 -0.16 -9.23
C ARG A 56 7.02 -0.45 -9.38
N MET A 57 6.19 0.57 -9.55
CA MET A 57 4.75 0.41 -9.77
C MET A 57 4.44 -0.32 -11.09
N GLY A 58 5.27 -0.14 -12.11
CA GLY A 58 5.21 -0.90 -13.36
C GLY A 58 5.31 -2.41 -13.16
N ASN A 59 6.06 -2.86 -12.15
CA ASN A 59 6.33 -4.26 -11.86
C ASN A 59 5.37 -4.92 -10.84
N VAL A 60 4.34 -4.20 -10.40
CA VAL A 60 3.32 -4.74 -9.49
C VAL A 60 1.94 -4.71 -10.13
N ASP A 61 1.07 -5.58 -9.61
CA ASP A 61 -0.30 -5.76 -10.08
C ASP A 61 -1.29 -4.95 -9.23
N VAL A 62 -0.94 -4.61 -7.98
CA VAL A 62 -1.76 -3.81 -7.07
C VAL A 62 -0.91 -2.98 -6.09
N VAL A 63 -1.42 -1.82 -5.70
CA VAL A 63 -0.83 -0.93 -4.69
C VAL A 63 -1.69 -0.95 -3.42
N ILE A 64 -1.08 -1.27 -2.28
CA ILE A 64 -1.71 -1.24 -0.96
C ILE A 64 -1.22 0.00 -0.24
N ILE A 65 -2.12 0.94 0.03
CA ILE A 65 -1.85 2.11 0.86
C ILE A 65 -2.19 1.73 2.30
N LEU A 66 -1.17 1.50 3.13
CA LEU A 66 -1.35 1.22 4.55
C LEU A 66 -1.55 2.54 5.30
N CYS A 67 -2.77 2.75 5.78
CA CYS A 67 -3.21 3.95 6.47
C CYS A 67 -3.11 3.76 7.99
N GLY A 68 -2.08 4.35 8.60
CA GLY A 68 -1.96 4.56 10.04
C GLY A 68 -2.69 5.80 10.55
N THR A 69 -2.44 6.17 11.79
CA THR A 69 -3.06 7.36 12.41
C THR A 69 -2.51 8.66 11.83
N MET A 70 -1.29 8.65 11.30
CA MET A 70 -0.57 9.84 10.82
C MET A 70 -0.36 9.88 9.30
N THR A 71 -0.95 8.97 8.53
CA THR A 71 -0.73 8.91 7.07
C THR A 71 -1.10 10.19 6.31
N HIS A 72 -2.00 11.02 6.83
CA HIS A 72 -2.29 12.35 6.25
C HIS A 72 -1.09 13.31 6.26
N THR A 73 -0.09 13.11 7.12
CA THR A 73 1.14 13.91 7.16
C THR A 73 2.28 13.29 6.34
N ALA A 74 2.13 12.04 5.89
CA ALA A 74 3.15 11.32 5.13
C ALA A 74 3.12 11.73 3.65
N SER A 75 3.91 12.75 3.29
CA SER A 75 4.00 13.25 1.91
C SER A 75 4.39 12.16 0.91
N GLY A 76 5.32 11.27 1.29
CA GLY A 76 5.73 10.14 0.44
C GLY A 76 4.57 9.20 0.08
N VAL A 77 3.66 8.92 1.02
CA VAL A 77 2.48 8.09 0.75
C VAL A 77 1.51 8.80 -0.20
N ALA A 78 1.35 10.12 -0.03
CA ALA A 78 0.52 10.92 -0.91
C ALA A 78 1.08 10.97 -2.35
N ASP A 79 2.40 11.11 -2.47
CA ASP A 79 3.10 11.10 -3.74
C ASP A 79 2.99 9.74 -4.46
N GLU A 80 3.23 8.64 -3.74
CA GLU A 80 3.11 7.28 -4.28
C GLU A 80 1.67 6.97 -4.73
N LEU A 81 0.66 7.37 -3.95
CA LEU A 81 -0.73 7.21 -4.37
C LEU A 81 -1.04 8.05 -5.63
N SER A 82 -0.46 9.25 -5.75
CA SER A 82 -0.65 10.08 -6.95
C SER A 82 -0.06 9.40 -8.19
N ILE A 83 1.14 8.85 -8.07
CA ILE A 83 1.79 8.09 -9.15
C ILE A 83 0.97 6.85 -9.51
N ALA A 84 0.43 6.12 -8.52
CA ALA A 84 -0.44 4.98 -8.77
C ALA A 84 -1.68 5.38 -9.59
N LYS A 85 -2.27 6.54 -9.30
CA LYS A 85 -3.40 7.08 -10.07
C LYS A 85 -2.99 7.47 -11.49
N GLU A 86 -1.88 8.16 -11.66
CA GLU A 86 -1.32 8.54 -12.97
C GLU A 86 -1.09 7.31 -13.87
N GLU A 87 -0.49 6.27 -13.31
CA GLU A 87 -0.19 5.01 -13.98
C GLU A 87 -1.41 4.09 -14.13
N SER A 88 -2.60 4.54 -13.72
CA SER A 88 -3.84 3.74 -13.69
C SER A 88 -3.68 2.38 -12.98
N LYS A 89 -2.82 2.34 -11.95
CA LYS A 89 -2.54 1.14 -11.18
C LYS A 89 -3.70 0.88 -10.21
N PRO A 90 -4.21 -0.36 -10.16
CA PRO A 90 -5.17 -0.74 -9.12
C PRO A 90 -4.55 -0.48 -7.74
N TYR A 91 -5.24 0.27 -6.89
CA TYR A 91 -4.82 0.51 -5.52
C TYR A 91 -5.94 0.22 -4.54
N PHE A 92 -5.64 0.12 -3.24
CA PHE A 92 -6.61 0.24 -2.15
C PHE A 92 -6.01 0.76 -0.85
N LEU A 93 -6.87 1.37 -0.02
CA LEU A 93 -6.48 1.90 1.29
C LEU A 93 -6.87 0.89 2.38
N LEU A 94 -5.90 0.51 3.20
CA LEU A 94 -6.04 -0.50 4.24
C LEU A 94 -5.74 0.14 5.61
N ALA A 95 -6.63 0.00 6.59
CA ALA A 95 -6.40 0.48 7.94
C ALA A 95 -5.29 -0.33 8.62
N ALA A 96 -4.24 0.33 9.10
CA ALA A 96 -3.16 -0.27 9.88
C ALA A 96 -3.65 -0.83 11.22
N HIS A 97 -4.65 -0.20 11.81
CA HIS A 97 -5.18 -0.52 13.13
C HIS A 97 -6.70 -0.62 13.09
N SER A 98 -7.26 -1.65 13.73
CA SER A 98 -8.70 -1.86 13.83
C SER A 98 -9.35 -1.05 14.96
N ASP A 99 -8.55 -0.64 15.94
CA ASP A 99 -8.95 0.00 17.19
C ASP A 99 -8.65 1.51 17.22
N LYS A 100 -8.04 2.04 16.15
CA LYS A 100 -7.65 3.46 16.04
C LYS A 100 -8.24 4.11 14.80
N ILE A 101 -8.38 5.44 14.87
CA ILE A 101 -8.79 6.26 13.74
C ILE A 101 -7.61 6.40 12.78
N CYS A 102 -7.64 5.61 11.70
CA CYS A 102 -6.65 5.71 10.63
C CYS A 102 -7.00 6.88 9.69
N THR A 103 -5.98 7.61 9.22
CA THR A 103 -6.14 8.75 8.31
C THR A 103 -5.73 8.37 6.89
N LYS A 104 -6.32 9.03 5.89
CA LYS A 104 -5.97 8.83 4.48
C LYS A 104 -4.84 9.78 4.08
N PRO A 105 -3.98 9.42 3.11
CA PRO A 105 -3.07 10.40 2.53
C PRO A 105 -3.86 11.53 1.85
N THR A 106 -3.26 12.71 1.74
CA THR A 106 -3.88 13.91 1.17
C THR A 106 -4.27 13.77 -0.29
N SER A 107 -3.62 12.89 -1.04
CA SER A 107 -3.94 12.58 -2.44
C SER A 107 -5.06 11.56 -2.60
N ALA A 108 -5.64 11.01 -1.52
CA ALA A 108 -6.80 10.13 -1.60
C ALA A 108 -8.03 10.88 -2.12
N SER A 109 -8.83 10.21 -2.95
CA SER A 109 -10.08 10.77 -3.46
C SER A 109 -11.15 10.73 -2.37
N ALA A 110 -12.17 11.61 -2.45
CA ALA A 110 -13.29 11.58 -1.51
C ALA A 110 -14.05 10.24 -1.51
N SER A 111 -14.09 9.55 -2.65
CA SER A 111 -14.71 8.23 -2.82
C SER A 111 -13.85 7.06 -2.30
N ASP A 112 -12.56 7.28 -2.01
CA ASP A 112 -11.69 6.22 -1.51
C ASP A 112 -12.12 5.78 -0.11
N LYS A 113 -12.48 4.51 0.05
CA LYS A 113 -12.73 3.92 1.36
C LYS A 113 -11.42 3.38 1.95
N VAL A 114 -11.27 3.51 3.26
CA VAL A 114 -10.26 2.79 4.05
C VAL A 114 -10.92 1.53 4.56
N TYR A 115 -10.40 0.37 4.17
CA TYR A 115 -10.96 -0.92 4.55
C TYR A 115 -10.26 -1.46 5.78
N ASN A 116 -11.01 -2.15 6.64
CA ASN A 116 -10.43 -2.81 7.81
C ASN A 116 -9.47 -3.92 7.37
N TRP A 117 -8.35 -4.07 8.08
CA TRP A 117 -7.41 -5.15 7.82
C TRP A 117 -7.92 -6.47 8.38
N THR A 118 -8.67 -7.19 7.53
CA THR A 118 -9.12 -8.56 7.78
C THR A 118 -8.71 -9.46 6.61
N TRP A 119 -8.69 -10.77 6.84
CA TRP A 119 -8.30 -11.74 5.81
C TRP A 119 -9.24 -11.71 4.60
N ASP A 120 -10.54 -11.61 4.84
CA ASP A 120 -11.56 -11.56 3.79
C ASP A 120 -11.46 -10.27 2.95
N ASN A 121 -11.16 -9.14 3.61
CA ASN A 121 -10.92 -7.89 2.91
C ASN A 121 -9.66 -7.98 2.04
N LEU A 122 -8.55 -8.53 2.55
CA LEU A 122 -7.34 -8.70 1.75
C LEU A 122 -7.59 -9.53 0.49
N LYS A 123 -8.31 -10.66 0.61
CA LYS A 123 -8.66 -11.50 -0.55
C LYS A 123 -9.53 -10.76 -1.55
N THR A 124 -10.55 -10.05 -1.08
CA THR A 124 -11.48 -9.29 -1.92
C THR A 124 -10.80 -8.10 -2.62
N LEU A 125 -10.04 -7.31 -1.87
CA LEU A 125 -9.41 -6.08 -2.35
C LEU A 125 -8.27 -6.36 -3.33
N VAL A 126 -7.44 -7.36 -3.05
CA VAL A 126 -6.41 -7.82 -4.00
C VAL A 126 -7.07 -8.37 -5.26
N GLY A 127 -8.25 -9.00 -5.15
CA GLY A 127 -9.09 -9.42 -6.27
C GLY A 127 -9.65 -8.27 -7.12
N GLY A 128 -9.71 -7.04 -6.59
CA GLY A 128 -10.26 -5.86 -7.25
C GLY A 128 -11.68 -5.47 -6.81
N GLY A 129 -12.23 -6.12 -5.78
CA GLY A 129 -13.53 -5.75 -5.21
C GLY A 129 -13.39 -4.57 -4.25
N ARG A 130 -13.56 -3.33 -4.73
CA ARG A 130 -13.61 -2.10 -3.91
C ARG A 130 -14.99 -1.47 -3.89
#